data_AF-A0A9N9EFR7-F1
#
_entry.id   AF-A0A9N9EFR7-F1
#
_cell.length_a   1.000
_cell.length_b   1.000
_cell.length_c   1.000
_cell.angle_alpha   90.00
_cell.angle_beta   90.00
_cell.angle_gamma   90.00
#
_symmetry.space_group_name_H-M   'P 1'
#
loop_
_entity.id
_entity.type
_entity.pdbx_description
1 polymer ?
#
loop_
_entity_poly.entity_id
_entity_poly.type
_entity_poly.pdbx_seq_one_letter_code
_entity_poly.pdbx_strand_id
1 'polypeptide(L)'
;STFPSSGRYVAHWLGDNASTWDDLQYSIPGMLSFQLFCIPLTGADICGFNGKCDEKLAMRWVELGSFYPFCRNHNMFGMPSQEVYTWEAVEKVSKKYIGLRYALLPYWYTAFYRASLRGTPVLRPLWASYPEDKETYNIEHQFLIHDGILISPVIEADKEEVLAYFPRGIWYDILTLEKYISTEEGVWKTVSAPFDTIPVHIRGGATIPMNLKYGATTVETRLNGLMLVVVLDDKFESFGELYLDDGETPTEDISRTYSFITFKTRNNKLIGN
;
A
#
# COMPACT_ATOMS: atom_id res chain seq x y z
N SER A 1 12.05 -15.40 -12.76
CA SER A 1 11.54 -16.76 -12.52
C SER A 1 11.59 -17.06 -11.03
N THR A 2 10.62 -17.81 -10.51
CA THR A 2 10.48 -18.15 -9.08
C THR A 2 9.95 -19.59 -8.93
N PHE A 3 10.12 -20.17 -7.74
CA PHE A 3 9.58 -21.46 -7.31
C PHE A 3 9.14 -21.34 -5.85
N PRO A 4 8.29 -22.23 -5.29
CA PRO A 4 8.05 -22.26 -3.85
C PRO A 4 9.34 -22.17 -3.04
N SER A 5 9.35 -21.33 -2.01
CA SER A 5 10.51 -20.88 -1.20
C SER A 5 11.40 -19.77 -1.77
N SER A 6 11.26 -19.37 -3.04
CA SER A 6 12.08 -18.27 -3.61
C SER A 6 12.00 -16.97 -2.82
N GLY A 7 10.82 -16.63 -2.27
CA GLY A 7 10.61 -15.40 -1.49
C GLY A 7 11.43 -15.29 -0.20
N ARG A 8 12.10 -16.37 0.23
CA ARG A 8 13.10 -16.30 1.31
C ARG A 8 14.35 -15.50 0.92
N TYR A 9 14.65 -15.42 -0.38
CA TYR A 9 15.92 -14.91 -0.88
C TYR A 9 15.78 -13.73 -1.83
N VAL A 10 14.66 -13.62 -2.54
CA VAL A 10 14.52 -12.67 -3.63
C VAL A 10 13.21 -11.90 -3.59
N ALA A 11 13.27 -10.68 -4.12
CA ALA A 11 12.11 -9.94 -4.61
C ALA A 11 11.64 -10.53 -5.95
N HIS A 12 10.45 -10.12 -6.39
CA HIS A 12 9.96 -10.46 -7.73
C HIS A 12 9.26 -9.27 -8.39
N TRP A 13 9.33 -9.16 -9.71
CA TRP A 13 8.44 -8.28 -10.45
C TRP A 13 7.64 -9.12 -11.45
N LEU A 14 6.44 -8.66 -11.82
CA LEU A 14 5.48 -9.44 -12.60
C LEU A 14 5.86 -9.66 -14.07
N GLY A 15 7.04 -9.22 -14.51
CA GLY A 15 7.55 -9.41 -15.87
C GLY A 15 7.16 -8.28 -16.82
N ASP A 16 7.21 -8.61 -18.11
CA ASP A 16 7.13 -7.68 -19.23
C ASP A 16 5.67 -7.30 -19.57
N ASN A 17 4.97 -6.65 -18.62
CA ASN A 17 3.61 -6.13 -18.80
C ASN A 17 3.54 -5.06 -19.89
N ALA A 18 2.38 -4.87 -20.53
CA ALA A 18 2.21 -3.79 -21.50
C ALA A 18 1.62 -2.52 -20.86
N SER A 19 1.81 -1.39 -21.54
CA SER A 19 1.25 -0.09 -21.19
C SER A 19 -0.25 -0.06 -21.53
N THR A 20 -1.05 -0.88 -20.84
CA THR A 20 -2.49 -1.04 -21.05
C THR A 20 -3.27 -1.00 -19.74
N TRP A 21 -4.55 -0.65 -19.82
CA TRP A 21 -5.46 -0.68 -18.67
C TRP A 21 -5.72 -2.09 -18.16
N ASP A 22 -5.66 -3.10 -19.03
CA ASP A 22 -5.80 -4.51 -18.63
C ASP A 22 -4.60 -4.94 -17.76
N ASP A 23 -3.37 -4.60 -18.15
CA ASP A 23 -2.18 -4.91 -17.35
C ASP A 23 -2.10 -4.13 -16.03
N LEU A 24 -2.64 -2.90 -15.99
CA LEU A 24 -2.87 -2.17 -14.74
C LEU A 24 -3.79 -2.98 -13.81
N GLN A 25 -4.90 -3.50 -14.33
CA GLN A 25 -5.83 -4.35 -13.57
C GLN A 25 -5.16 -5.63 -13.10
N TYR A 26 -4.50 -6.37 -14.00
CA TYR A 26 -3.85 -7.65 -13.70
C TYR A 26 -2.71 -7.54 -12.68
N SER A 27 -2.12 -6.36 -12.53
CA SER A 27 -1.08 -6.12 -11.51
C SER A 27 -1.56 -6.44 -10.08
N ILE A 28 -2.84 -6.19 -9.78
CA ILE A 28 -3.40 -6.35 -8.43
C ILE A 28 -3.54 -7.83 -8.05
N PRO A 29 -4.33 -8.66 -8.77
CA PRO A 29 -4.43 -10.08 -8.47
C PRO A 29 -3.08 -10.80 -8.65
N GLY A 30 -2.22 -10.32 -9.56
CA GLY A 30 -0.84 -10.80 -9.69
C GLY A 30 -0.06 -10.63 -8.39
N MET A 31 0.03 -9.41 -7.86
CA MET A 31 0.71 -9.17 -6.58
C MET A 31 0.07 -9.93 -5.42
N LEU A 32 -1.27 -9.94 -5.32
CA LEU A 32 -1.99 -10.65 -4.26
C LEU A 32 -1.69 -12.15 -4.28
N SER A 33 -1.59 -12.75 -5.46
CA SER A 33 -1.17 -14.15 -5.62
C SER A 33 0.25 -14.37 -5.10
N PHE A 34 1.20 -13.47 -5.39
CA PHE A 34 2.56 -13.57 -4.87
C PHE A 34 2.67 -13.42 -3.35
N GLN A 35 1.72 -12.72 -2.72
CA GLN A 35 1.64 -12.72 -1.26
C GLN A 35 1.29 -14.12 -0.72
N LEU A 36 0.37 -14.84 -1.38
CA LEU A 36 0.04 -16.24 -1.05
C LEU A 36 1.20 -17.20 -1.33
N PHE A 37 2.05 -16.88 -2.30
CA PHE A 37 3.28 -17.61 -2.59
C PHE A 37 4.44 -17.26 -1.66
N CYS A 38 4.20 -16.44 -0.63
CA CYS A 38 5.20 -15.97 0.33
C CYS A 38 6.37 -15.21 -0.32
N ILE A 39 6.09 -14.42 -1.36
CA ILE A 39 7.04 -13.49 -1.99
C ILE A 39 6.48 -12.06 -1.82
N PRO A 40 6.62 -11.46 -0.63
CA PRO A 40 5.90 -10.23 -0.29
C PRO A 40 6.44 -9.00 -1.03
N LEU A 41 7.73 -8.97 -1.37
CA LEU A 41 8.36 -7.87 -2.11
C LEU A 41 8.13 -8.04 -3.61
N THR A 42 6.90 -7.74 -4.03
CA THR A 42 6.43 -7.91 -5.41
C THR A 42 5.76 -6.65 -5.96
N GLY A 43 5.81 -6.45 -7.28
CA GLY A 43 5.14 -5.34 -7.98
C GLY A 43 5.22 -5.49 -9.50
N ALA A 44 4.41 -4.73 -10.24
CA ALA A 44 4.50 -4.61 -11.70
C ALA A 44 5.39 -3.42 -12.09
N ASP A 45 5.82 -3.38 -13.35
CA ASP A 45 6.45 -2.18 -13.90
C ASP A 45 5.39 -1.10 -14.11
N ILE A 46 5.51 -0.04 -13.31
CA ILE A 46 4.60 1.10 -13.29
C ILE A 46 4.67 1.81 -14.65
N CYS A 47 3.50 2.19 -15.17
CA CYS A 47 3.25 2.69 -16.53
C CYS A 47 3.33 1.63 -17.65
N GLY A 48 3.74 0.40 -17.34
CA GLY A 48 3.91 -0.70 -18.30
C GLY A 48 5.31 -0.74 -18.90
N PHE A 49 5.80 -1.95 -19.20
CA PHE A 49 7.12 -2.14 -19.82
C PHE A 49 7.07 -2.07 -21.35
N ASN A 50 6.09 -2.73 -21.96
CA ASN A 50 5.92 -2.80 -23.42
C ASN A 50 4.94 -1.73 -23.93
N GLY A 51 5.19 -1.21 -25.13
CA GLY A 51 4.29 -0.25 -25.78
C GLY A 51 4.40 1.18 -25.24
N LYS A 52 3.56 2.07 -25.77
CA LYS A 52 3.57 3.49 -25.41
C LYS A 52 2.53 3.76 -24.33
N CYS A 53 2.98 4.18 -23.15
CA CYS A 53 2.11 4.70 -22.11
C CYS A 53 1.54 6.09 -22.49
N ASP A 54 0.28 6.33 -22.17
CA ASP A 54 -0.33 7.66 -22.22
C ASP A 54 -0.39 8.30 -20.82
N GLU A 55 -0.61 9.61 -20.78
CA GLU A 55 -0.58 10.40 -19.54
C GLU A 55 -1.63 9.93 -18.52
N LYS A 56 -2.85 9.58 -18.95
CA LYS A 56 -3.93 9.17 -18.03
C LYS A 56 -3.66 7.82 -17.42
N LEU A 57 -3.17 6.87 -18.22
CA LEU A 57 -2.73 5.58 -17.72
C LEU A 57 -1.54 5.75 -16.76
N ALA A 58 -0.56 6.58 -17.11
CA ALA A 58 0.59 6.86 -16.23
C ALA A 58 0.16 7.47 -14.89
N MET A 59 -0.80 8.42 -14.88
CA MET A 59 -1.36 8.97 -13.64
C MET A 59 -1.95 7.87 -12.77
N ARG A 60 -2.87 7.05 -13.30
CA ARG A 60 -3.50 5.95 -12.53
C ARG A 60 -2.52 4.88 -12.09
N TRP A 61 -1.53 4.57 -12.91
CA TRP A 61 -0.52 3.57 -12.56
C TRP A 61 0.43 4.09 -11.48
N VAL A 62 0.79 5.37 -11.48
CA VAL A 62 1.57 5.96 -10.38
C VAL A 62 0.76 5.97 -9.08
N GLU A 63 -0.53 6.32 -9.13
CA GLU A 63 -1.43 6.27 -7.97
C GLU A 63 -1.42 4.87 -7.33
N LEU A 64 -1.75 3.84 -8.13
CA LEU A 64 -1.79 2.46 -7.67
C LEU A 64 -0.40 1.92 -7.31
N GLY A 65 0.58 2.14 -8.19
CA GLY A 65 1.95 1.64 -8.09
C GLY A 65 2.72 2.17 -6.89
N SER A 66 2.38 3.36 -6.41
CA SER A 66 2.88 3.91 -5.14
C SER A 66 2.54 3.02 -3.93
N PHE A 67 1.57 2.11 -4.07
CA PHE A 67 1.16 1.14 -3.07
C PHE A 67 1.61 -0.29 -3.38
N TYR A 68 2.52 -0.49 -4.34
CA TYR A 68 3.16 -1.80 -4.55
C TYR A 68 4.26 -2.03 -3.51
N PRO A 69 4.42 -3.24 -2.94
CA PRO A 69 5.57 -3.56 -2.09
C PRO A 69 6.89 -3.27 -2.80
N PHE A 70 7.02 -3.68 -4.08
CA PHE A 70 8.10 -3.28 -4.97
C PHE A 70 7.61 -2.23 -5.98
N CYS A 71 7.94 -0.95 -5.74
CA CYS A 71 7.46 0.20 -6.51
C CYS A 71 8.55 0.66 -7.49
N ARG A 72 8.44 0.26 -8.77
CA ARG A 72 9.41 0.58 -9.83
C ARG A 72 8.71 1.01 -11.11
N ASN A 73 9.16 2.11 -11.71
CA ASN A 73 8.89 2.43 -13.11
C ASN A 73 10.04 1.89 -13.97
N HIS A 74 9.72 1.08 -14.98
CA HIS A 74 10.68 0.47 -15.88
C HIS A 74 10.06 0.37 -17.27
N ASN A 75 10.88 0.51 -18.32
CA ASN A 75 10.40 0.69 -19.68
C ASN A 75 11.30 -0.07 -20.68
N MET A 76 10.73 -0.53 -21.79
CA MET A 76 11.45 -1.22 -22.84
C MET A 76 12.33 -0.27 -23.65
N PHE A 77 13.47 -0.77 -24.13
CA PHE A 77 14.32 -0.06 -25.09
C PHE A 77 13.53 0.38 -26.33
N GLY A 78 13.67 1.65 -26.70
CA GLY A 78 13.02 2.22 -27.88
C GLY A 78 11.59 2.71 -27.67
N MET A 79 11.01 2.54 -26.48
CA MET A 79 9.75 3.20 -26.11
C MET A 79 9.98 4.66 -25.70
N PRO A 80 8.96 5.54 -25.84
CA PRO A 80 9.03 6.90 -25.31
C PRO A 80 9.28 6.92 -23.80
N SER A 81 9.97 7.95 -23.32
CA SER A 81 10.16 8.23 -21.89
C SER A 81 8.83 8.26 -21.14
N GLN A 82 8.84 7.72 -19.92
CA GLN A 82 7.67 7.63 -19.03
C GLN A 82 8.02 7.86 -17.56
N GLU A 83 9.19 8.44 -17.30
CA GLU A 83 9.62 8.86 -15.97
C GLU A 83 8.64 9.88 -15.40
N VAL A 84 8.48 9.94 -14.08
CA VAL A 84 7.43 10.74 -13.43
C VAL A 84 7.45 12.24 -13.74
N TYR A 85 8.58 12.78 -14.22
CA TYR A 85 8.75 14.19 -14.61
C TYR A 85 8.39 14.49 -16.07
N THR A 86 8.00 13.47 -16.85
CA THR A 86 7.72 13.62 -18.29
C THR A 86 6.41 14.38 -18.56
N TRP A 87 5.43 14.27 -17.66
CA TRP A 87 4.18 15.02 -17.69
C TRP A 87 3.96 15.75 -16.37
N GLU A 88 3.51 17.01 -16.43
CA GLU A 88 3.24 17.82 -15.24
C GLU A 88 2.16 17.18 -14.34
N ALA A 89 1.12 16.60 -14.97
CA ALA A 89 0.06 15.93 -14.23
C ALA A 89 0.55 14.67 -13.50
N VAL A 90 1.40 13.86 -14.15
CA VAL A 90 2.03 12.67 -13.55
C VAL A 90 3.01 13.08 -12.45
N GLU A 91 3.76 14.16 -12.63
CA GLU A 91 4.68 14.68 -11.61
C GLU A 91 3.92 15.09 -10.34
N LYS A 92 2.79 15.81 -10.50
CA LYS A 92 1.93 16.21 -9.39
C LYS A 92 1.38 15.00 -8.62
N VAL A 93 0.87 14.01 -9.33
CA VAL A 93 0.38 12.74 -8.75
C VAL A 93 1.50 11.99 -8.04
N SER A 94 2.69 11.94 -8.66
CA SER A 94 3.87 11.29 -8.10
C SER A 94 4.30 11.93 -6.78
N LYS A 95 4.41 13.26 -6.72
CA LYS A 95 4.74 13.97 -5.48
C LYS A 95 3.76 13.68 -4.35
N LYS A 96 2.47 13.54 -4.67
CA LYS A 96 1.41 13.22 -3.70
C LYS A 96 1.56 11.77 -3.18
N TYR A 97 1.58 10.78 -4.06
CA TYR A 97 1.46 9.38 -3.66
C TYR A 97 2.80 8.68 -3.38
N ILE A 98 3.89 9.04 -4.06
CA ILE A 98 5.24 8.62 -3.64
C ILE A 98 5.60 9.32 -2.34
N GLY A 99 5.19 10.58 -2.14
CA GLY A 99 5.33 11.28 -0.87
C GLY A 99 4.60 10.57 0.27
N LEU A 100 3.32 10.22 0.08
CA LEU A 100 2.57 9.42 1.05
C LEU A 100 3.21 8.05 1.31
N ARG A 101 3.70 7.37 0.26
CA ARG A 101 4.45 6.12 0.41
C ARG A 101 5.68 6.29 1.30
N TYR A 102 6.47 7.34 1.07
CA TYR A 102 7.67 7.63 1.87
C TYR A 102 7.32 7.97 3.32
N ALA A 103 6.24 8.70 3.54
CA ALA A 103 5.70 8.92 4.88
C ALA A 103 5.35 7.57 5.53
N LEU A 104 4.69 6.66 4.82
CA LEU A 104 4.28 5.34 5.32
C LEU A 104 5.39 4.29 5.43
N LEU A 105 6.66 4.61 5.12
CA LEU A 105 7.75 3.61 5.19
C LEU A 105 7.87 2.86 6.53
N PRO A 106 7.66 3.46 7.72
CA PRO A 106 7.68 2.72 8.97
C PRO A 106 6.58 1.67 9.05
N TYR A 107 5.39 1.97 8.51
CA TYR A 107 4.28 1.03 8.41
C TYR A 107 4.60 -0.12 7.43
N TRP A 108 5.10 0.21 6.23
CA TRP A 108 5.56 -0.78 5.25
C TRP A 108 6.62 -1.71 5.83
N TYR A 109 7.63 -1.13 6.48
CA TYR A 109 8.75 -1.88 7.02
C TYR A 109 8.33 -2.79 8.17
N THR A 110 7.39 -2.35 9.01
CA THR A 110 6.76 -3.18 10.04
C THR A 110 5.96 -4.33 9.44
N ALA A 111 5.24 -4.10 8.32
CA ALA A 111 4.54 -5.16 7.61
C ALA A 111 5.51 -6.22 7.06
N PHE A 112 6.63 -5.80 6.49
CA PHE A 112 7.69 -6.71 6.03
C PHE A 112 8.37 -7.46 7.16
N TYR A 113 8.57 -6.83 8.32
CA TYR A 113 9.04 -7.52 9.53
C TYR A 113 8.07 -8.63 9.97
N ARG A 114 6.76 -8.36 9.95
CA ARG A 114 5.75 -9.40 10.25
C ARG A 114 5.73 -10.50 9.20
N ALA A 115 5.92 -10.15 7.93
CA ALA A 115 6.02 -11.13 6.86
C ALA A 115 7.23 -12.05 7.02
N SER A 116 8.40 -11.51 7.35
CA SER A 116 9.62 -12.30 7.52
C SER A 116 9.58 -13.20 8.76
N LEU A 117 8.93 -12.77 9.84
CA LEU A 117 8.85 -13.53 11.08
C LEU A 117 7.71 -14.57 11.09
N ARG A 118 6.55 -14.23 10.51
CA ARG A 118 5.30 -15.00 10.67
C ARG A 118 4.69 -15.49 9.36
N GLY A 119 5.27 -15.12 8.20
CA GLY A 119 4.68 -15.40 6.89
C GLY A 119 3.38 -14.64 6.63
N THR A 120 3.09 -13.56 7.38
CA THR A 120 1.89 -12.75 7.15
C THR A 120 2.04 -11.96 5.84
N PRO A 121 1.04 -11.97 4.94
CA PRO A 121 1.06 -11.14 3.73
C PRO A 121 1.23 -9.64 4.02
N VAL A 122 2.03 -8.94 3.19
CA VAL A 122 2.18 -7.48 3.26
C VAL A 122 1.00 -6.80 2.58
N LEU A 123 0.61 -7.27 1.39
CA LEU A 123 -0.71 -6.96 0.83
C LEU A 123 -1.67 -8.08 1.17
N ARG A 124 -2.89 -7.75 1.56
CA ARG A 124 -3.93 -8.73 1.92
C ARG A 124 -5.15 -8.54 1.03
N PRO A 125 -5.64 -9.60 0.35
CA PRO A 125 -6.97 -9.52 -0.23
C PRO A 125 -7.99 -9.38 0.89
N LEU A 126 -9.13 -8.74 0.61
CA LEU A 126 -10.12 -8.42 1.66
C LEU A 126 -10.62 -9.69 2.37
N TRP A 127 -10.85 -10.78 1.63
CA TRP A 127 -11.29 -12.06 2.21
C TRP A 127 -10.32 -12.65 3.22
N ALA A 128 -9.02 -12.38 3.12
CA ALA A 128 -8.03 -12.85 4.09
C ALA A 128 -8.06 -12.06 5.40
N SER A 129 -8.71 -10.90 5.42
CA SER A 129 -8.91 -10.06 6.61
C SER A 129 -10.35 -10.11 7.13
N TYR A 130 -11.31 -10.52 6.30
CA TYR A 130 -12.73 -10.61 6.61
C TYR A 130 -13.32 -11.94 6.07
N PRO A 131 -12.84 -13.10 6.53
CA PRO A 131 -13.24 -14.39 5.96
C PRO A 131 -14.71 -14.75 6.20
N GLU A 132 -15.37 -14.14 7.18
CA GLU A 132 -16.80 -14.31 7.45
C GLU A 132 -17.70 -13.52 6.49
N ASP A 133 -17.15 -12.54 5.77
CA ASP A 133 -17.86 -11.72 4.80
C ASP A 133 -17.67 -12.28 3.39
N LYS A 134 -18.67 -13.02 2.91
CA LYS A 134 -18.62 -13.74 1.62
C LYS A 134 -18.53 -12.81 0.40
N GLU A 135 -18.96 -11.56 0.51
CA GLU A 135 -18.85 -10.62 -0.62
C GLU A 135 -17.38 -10.34 -0.95
N THR A 136 -16.50 -10.40 0.04
CA THR A 136 -15.06 -10.14 -0.15
C THR A 136 -14.34 -11.19 -1.00
N TYR A 137 -14.97 -12.35 -1.26
CA TYR A 137 -14.32 -13.47 -1.94
C TYR A 137 -14.10 -13.20 -3.43
N ASN A 138 -14.98 -12.39 -4.03
CA ASN A 138 -14.91 -12.01 -5.45
C ASN A 138 -14.23 -10.66 -5.68
N ILE A 139 -13.65 -10.06 -4.63
CA ILE A 139 -12.98 -8.75 -4.74
C ILE A 139 -11.50 -8.96 -5.03
N GLU A 140 -11.12 -8.68 -6.27
CA GLU A 140 -9.75 -8.90 -6.78
C GLU A 140 -8.98 -7.59 -6.98
N HIS A 141 -9.68 -6.45 -7.01
CA HIS A 141 -9.11 -5.13 -7.34
C HIS A 141 -9.06 -4.14 -6.17
N GLN A 142 -9.41 -4.57 -4.96
CA GLN A 142 -9.13 -3.85 -3.71
C GLN A 142 -8.22 -4.70 -2.83
N PHE A 143 -7.37 -4.05 -2.05
CA PHE A 143 -6.48 -4.74 -1.12
C PHE A 143 -6.18 -3.89 0.10
N LEU A 144 -5.79 -4.57 1.17
CA LEU A 144 -5.24 -3.94 2.35
C LEU A 144 -3.71 -3.97 2.27
N ILE A 145 -3.08 -2.87 2.65
CA ILE A 145 -1.68 -2.88 3.08
C ILE A 145 -1.70 -3.19 4.56
N HIS A 146 -1.00 -4.25 4.91
CA HIS A 146 -0.94 -4.76 6.25
C HIS A 146 -2.37 -4.93 6.82
N ASP A 147 -2.64 -4.45 8.02
CA ASP A 147 -3.91 -4.73 8.71
C ASP A 147 -4.89 -3.54 8.67
N GLY A 148 -4.48 -2.39 8.12
CA GLY A 148 -5.12 -1.11 8.44
C GLY A 148 -5.32 -0.11 7.30
N ILE A 149 -4.72 -0.28 6.11
CA ILE A 149 -4.88 0.69 5.01
C ILE A 149 -5.52 0.02 3.80
N LEU A 150 -6.75 0.40 3.46
CA LEU A 150 -7.51 -0.07 2.30
C LEU A 150 -7.22 0.80 1.08
N ILE A 151 -6.83 0.17 -0.02
CA ILE A 151 -6.59 0.79 -1.33
C ILE A 151 -7.73 0.42 -2.27
N SER A 152 -8.36 1.43 -2.88
CA SER A 152 -9.45 1.24 -3.84
C SER A 152 -9.15 2.01 -5.14
N PRO A 153 -8.37 1.44 -6.06
CA PRO A 153 -7.88 2.12 -7.26
C PRO A 153 -8.95 2.25 -8.34
N VAL A 154 -8.87 3.34 -9.12
CA VAL A 154 -9.54 3.41 -10.43
C VAL A 154 -8.66 2.65 -11.43
N ILE A 155 -9.26 1.66 -12.10
CA ILE A 155 -8.55 0.72 -12.98
C ILE A 155 -9.09 0.69 -14.41
N GLU A 156 -10.05 1.57 -14.70
CA GLU A 156 -10.67 1.71 -16.02
C GLU A 156 -10.36 3.09 -16.61
N ALA A 157 -10.22 3.14 -17.94
CA ALA A 157 -9.98 4.39 -18.66
C ALA A 157 -11.12 5.40 -18.48
N ASP A 158 -10.77 6.68 -18.42
CA ASP A 158 -11.72 7.80 -18.41
C ASP A 158 -12.75 7.79 -17.24
N LYS A 159 -12.48 7.03 -16.17
CA LYS A 159 -13.26 7.06 -14.93
C LYS A 159 -12.66 8.03 -13.91
N GLU A 160 -13.54 8.73 -13.21
CA GLU A 160 -13.22 9.62 -12.09
C GLU A 160 -13.92 9.21 -10.78
N GLU A 161 -14.38 7.96 -10.73
CA GLU A 161 -14.98 7.33 -9.58
C GLU A 161 -14.70 5.83 -9.60
N VAL A 162 -14.79 5.18 -8.44
CA VAL A 162 -14.64 3.73 -8.29
C VAL A 162 -15.74 3.18 -7.40
N LEU A 163 -16.30 2.04 -7.77
CA LEU A 163 -17.18 1.28 -6.89
C LEU A 163 -16.30 0.47 -5.92
N ALA A 164 -16.26 0.90 -4.66
CA ALA A 164 -15.42 0.30 -3.62
C ALA A 164 -16.28 -0.40 -2.56
N TYR A 165 -15.86 -1.58 -2.12
CA TYR A 165 -16.43 -2.28 -0.99
C TYR A 165 -15.75 -1.84 0.30
N PHE A 166 -16.56 -1.57 1.32
CA PHE A 166 -16.13 -1.26 2.68
C PHE A 166 -16.66 -2.34 3.60
N PRO A 167 -15.80 -3.23 4.14
CA PRO A 167 -16.18 -4.17 5.17
C PRO A 167 -16.73 -3.46 6.42
N ARG A 168 -17.49 -4.19 7.24
CA ARG A 168 -18.04 -3.71 8.52
C ARG A 168 -16.98 -2.96 9.34
N GLY A 169 -17.35 -1.78 9.83
CA GLY A 169 -16.52 -0.96 10.71
C GLY A 169 -16.51 0.51 10.31
N ILE A 170 -15.56 1.24 10.87
CA ILE A 170 -15.31 2.65 10.58
C ILE A 170 -14.11 2.74 9.63
N TRP A 171 -14.19 3.59 8.62
CA TRP A 171 -13.10 3.87 7.70
C TRP A 171 -12.88 5.38 7.63
N TYR A 172 -11.62 5.79 7.73
CA TYR A 172 -11.16 7.17 7.72
C TYR A 172 -10.41 7.45 6.44
N ASP A 173 -10.60 8.60 5.81
CA ASP A 173 -9.79 8.98 4.65
C ASP A 173 -8.36 9.31 5.11
N ILE A 174 -7.33 8.75 4.45
CA ILE A 174 -5.94 8.89 4.92
C ILE A 174 -5.39 10.33 4.79
N LEU A 175 -5.92 11.11 3.84
CA LEU A 175 -5.39 12.44 3.53
C LEU A 175 -6.00 13.50 4.45
N THR A 176 -7.30 13.40 4.70
CA THR A 176 -8.06 14.33 5.55
C THR A 176 -8.11 13.89 7.00
N LEU A 177 -7.91 12.59 7.28
CA LEU A 177 -8.11 11.93 8.57
C LEU A 177 -9.55 12.01 9.09
N GLU A 178 -10.49 12.47 8.26
CA GLU A 178 -11.90 12.52 8.60
C GLU A 178 -12.54 11.13 8.47
N LYS A 179 -13.57 10.89 9.30
CA LYS A 179 -14.38 9.67 9.19
C LYS A 179 -15.12 9.68 7.86
N TYR A 180 -14.74 8.78 6.96
CA TYR A 180 -15.35 8.66 5.64
C TYR A 180 -16.67 7.90 5.67
N ILE A 181 -16.70 6.74 6.35
CA ILE A 181 -17.90 5.91 6.50
C ILE A 181 -17.85 5.12 7.80
N SER A 182 -19.03 4.82 8.35
CA SER A 182 -19.23 3.90 9.48
C SER A 182 -20.38 2.99 9.10
N THR A 183 -20.14 1.69 9.05
CA THR A 183 -21.12 0.72 8.57
C THR A 183 -21.20 -0.49 9.50
N GLU A 184 -22.42 -0.96 9.77
CA GLU A 184 -22.70 -2.10 10.65
C GLU A 184 -22.51 -3.45 9.93
N GLU A 185 -22.54 -3.44 8.60
CA GLU A 185 -22.27 -4.56 7.70
C GLU A 185 -21.34 -4.12 6.56
N GLY A 186 -20.93 -5.04 5.68
CA GLY A 186 -20.14 -4.64 4.50
C GLY A 186 -21.01 -3.99 3.43
N VAL A 187 -20.50 -2.96 2.76
CA VAL A 187 -21.28 -2.14 1.81
C VAL A 187 -20.47 -1.70 0.60
N TRP A 188 -21.09 -1.73 -0.58
CA TRP A 188 -20.56 -1.14 -1.80
C TRP A 188 -20.90 0.36 -1.87
N LYS A 189 -19.92 1.20 -2.19
CA LYS A 189 -20.08 2.64 -2.31
C LYS A 189 -19.29 3.18 -3.50
N THR A 190 -19.93 4.01 -4.31
CA THR A 190 -19.22 4.80 -5.33
C THR A 190 -18.43 5.91 -4.64
N VAL A 191 -17.12 5.93 -4.86
CA VAL A 191 -16.18 6.87 -4.28
C VAL A 191 -15.64 7.77 -5.38
N SER A 192 -15.72 9.08 -5.18
CA SER A 192 -15.08 10.06 -6.08
C SER A 192 -13.56 9.86 -6.08
N ALA A 193 -12.99 9.81 -7.28
CA ALA A 193 -11.59 9.51 -7.53
C ALA A 193 -11.15 10.23 -8.81
N PRO A 194 -11.08 11.58 -8.83
CA PRO A 194 -10.57 12.31 -10.00
C PRO A 194 -9.15 11.85 -10.36
N PHE A 195 -8.63 12.23 -11.53
CA PHE A 195 -7.35 11.73 -12.05
C PHE A 195 -6.12 11.98 -11.17
N ASP A 196 -6.21 12.86 -10.16
CA ASP A 196 -5.13 13.10 -9.18
C ASP A 196 -5.40 12.52 -7.78
N THR A 197 -6.43 11.67 -7.67
CA THR A 197 -6.84 11.05 -6.42
C THR A 197 -7.20 9.56 -6.57
N ILE A 198 -6.46 8.72 -5.84
CA ILE A 198 -6.83 7.35 -5.48
C ILE A 198 -7.44 7.32 -4.07
N PRO A 199 -8.61 6.68 -3.89
CA PRO A 199 -9.20 6.44 -2.58
C PRO A 199 -8.35 5.51 -1.71
N VAL A 200 -7.96 6.02 -0.54
CA VAL A 200 -7.14 5.32 0.46
C VAL A 200 -7.73 5.57 1.84
N HIS A 201 -8.08 4.49 2.53
CA HIS A 201 -8.78 4.58 3.82
C HIS A 201 -8.08 3.82 4.93
N ILE A 202 -8.03 4.39 6.13
CA ILE A 202 -7.54 3.74 7.34
C ILE A 202 -8.71 3.06 8.06
N ARG A 203 -8.53 1.80 8.41
CA ARG A 203 -9.48 1.05 9.25
C ARG A 203 -9.51 1.66 10.65
N GLY A 204 -10.71 1.94 11.17
CA GLY A 204 -10.92 2.34 12.55
C GLY A 204 -10.35 1.31 13.52
N GLY A 205 -9.68 1.79 14.56
CA GLY A 205 -8.94 0.96 15.50
C GLY A 205 -7.48 0.75 15.12
N ALA A 206 -6.98 1.37 14.05
CA ALA A 206 -5.57 1.32 13.69
C ALA A 206 -4.77 2.51 14.26
N THR A 207 -3.55 2.22 14.71
CA THR A 207 -2.49 3.21 14.92
C THR A 207 -1.43 3.02 13.84
N ILE A 208 -1.25 4.01 12.98
CA ILE A 208 -0.33 3.96 11.84
C ILE A 208 0.93 4.79 12.17
N PRO A 209 2.10 4.17 12.36
CA PRO A 209 3.36 4.89 12.42
C PRO A 209 3.80 5.34 11.03
N MET A 210 4.16 6.61 10.90
CA MET A 210 4.67 7.20 9.67
C MET A 210 5.76 8.23 9.97
N ASN A 211 6.56 8.58 8.97
CA ASN A 211 7.50 9.68 9.09
C ASN A 211 6.74 11.00 9.14
N LEU A 212 7.15 11.90 10.04
CA LEU A 212 6.56 13.23 10.18
C LEU A 212 6.77 14.07 8.91
N LYS A 213 7.92 13.91 8.25
CA LYS A 213 8.21 14.45 6.92
C LYS A 213 8.97 13.42 6.11
N TYR A 214 8.86 13.51 4.78
CA TYR A 214 9.64 12.69 3.86
C TYR A 214 10.63 13.56 3.07
N GLY A 215 11.77 12.97 2.74
CA GLY A 215 12.76 13.53 1.82
C GLY A 215 12.73 12.81 0.46
N ALA A 216 13.71 13.09 -0.39
CA ALA A 216 13.86 12.42 -1.68
C ALA A 216 14.38 10.97 -1.54
N THR A 217 15.05 10.67 -0.42
CA THR A 217 15.64 9.35 -0.13
C THR A 217 15.21 8.81 1.23
N THR A 218 15.41 7.51 1.46
CA THR A 218 15.18 6.89 2.78
C THR A 218 16.13 7.45 3.83
N VAL A 219 17.38 7.78 3.45
CA VAL A 219 18.38 8.42 4.33
C VAL A 219 17.84 9.74 4.86
N GLU A 220 17.38 10.63 3.98
CA GLU A 220 16.78 11.91 4.41
C GLU A 220 15.51 11.70 5.22
N THR A 221 14.64 10.79 4.78
CA THR A 221 13.34 10.55 5.41
C THR A 221 13.47 10.04 6.84
N ARG A 222 14.41 9.13 7.11
CA ARG A 222 14.64 8.54 8.43
C ARG A 222 15.13 9.56 9.48
N LEU A 223 15.63 10.72 9.04
CA LEU A 223 16.07 11.80 9.93
C LEU A 223 14.94 12.73 10.40
N ASN A 224 13.76 12.65 9.80
CA ASN A 224 12.70 13.64 9.97
C ASN A 224 11.71 13.38 11.11
N GLY A 225 11.98 12.39 11.97
CA GLY A 225 11.14 12.02 13.10
C GLY A 225 9.87 11.26 12.70
N LEU A 226 9.17 10.72 13.70
CA LEU A 226 7.97 9.89 13.53
C LEU A 226 6.71 10.62 13.99
N MET A 227 5.60 10.29 13.33
CA MET A 227 4.24 10.67 13.66
C MET A 227 3.40 9.39 13.81
N LEU A 228 2.44 9.41 14.73
CA LEU A 228 1.42 8.37 14.85
C LEU A 228 0.09 8.95 14.42
N VAL A 229 -0.54 8.33 13.42
CA VAL A 229 -1.95 8.57 13.10
C VAL A 229 -2.77 7.55 13.87
N VAL A 230 -3.59 8.03 14.80
CA VAL A 230 -4.42 7.20 15.67
C VAL A 230 -5.88 7.39 15.28
N VAL A 231 -6.48 6.39 14.64
CA VAL A 231 -7.91 6.39 14.32
C VAL A 231 -8.63 5.36 15.19
N LEU A 232 -9.70 5.79 15.85
CA LEU A 232 -10.41 4.97 16.81
C LEU A 232 -11.47 4.10 16.13
N ASP A 233 -11.77 2.95 16.72
CA ASP A 233 -12.92 2.13 16.34
C ASP A 233 -14.21 2.59 17.06
N ASP A 234 -15.28 1.82 16.90
CA ASP A 234 -16.57 2.03 17.57
C ASP A 234 -16.52 1.86 19.10
N LYS A 235 -15.43 1.29 19.63
CA LYS A 235 -15.15 1.12 21.06
C LYS A 235 -14.20 2.19 21.61
N PHE A 236 -13.80 3.17 20.80
CA PHE A 236 -12.81 4.18 21.14
C PHE A 236 -11.43 3.56 21.46
N GLU A 237 -11.10 2.45 20.83
CA GLU A 237 -9.83 1.75 20.99
C GLU A 237 -8.99 1.84 19.70
N SER A 238 -7.67 1.66 19.83
CA SER A 238 -6.80 1.46 18.67
C SER A 238 -5.58 0.61 19.02
N PHE A 239 -5.00 -0.04 18.00
CA PHE A 239 -3.77 -0.81 18.10
C PHE A 239 -2.84 -0.55 16.90
N GLY A 240 -1.54 -0.52 17.15
CA GLY A 240 -0.53 -0.48 16.10
C GLY A 240 0.81 -1.01 16.60
N GLU A 241 1.68 -1.30 15.66
CA GLU A 241 3.02 -1.83 15.90
C GLU A 241 4.01 -0.99 15.10
N LEU A 242 5.22 -0.85 15.62
CA LEU A 242 6.35 -0.23 14.93
C LEU A 242 7.60 -1.06 15.15
N TYR A 243 8.20 -1.49 14.05
CA TYR A 243 9.53 -2.08 14.01
C TYR A 243 10.56 -1.07 13.49
N LEU A 244 11.66 -0.90 14.22
CA LEU A 244 12.78 -0.05 13.84
C LEU A 244 14.10 -0.80 14.03
N ASP A 245 14.99 -0.71 13.05
CA ASP A 245 16.38 -1.12 13.11
C ASP A 245 17.23 -0.15 12.27
N ASP A 246 18.48 -0.50 11.99
CA ASP A 246 19.36 0.29 11.12
C ASP A 246 18.94 0.31 9.64
N GLY A 247 18.11 -0.64 9.20
CA GLY A 247 17.59 -0.79 7.84
C GLY A 247 18.45 -1.64 6.90
N GLU A 248 19.61 -2.15 7.35
CA GLU A 248 20.61 -2.76 6.45
C GLU A 248 21.24 -4.03 7.03
N THR A 249 21.40 -4.13 8.36
CA THR A 249 22.04 -5.30 8.98
C THR A 249 21.18 -6.55 8.78
N PRO A 250 21.74 -7.65 8.25
CA PRO A 250 21.01 -8.89 8.02
C PRO A 250 20.30 -9.41 9.27
N THR A 251 19.11 -10.00 9.08
CA THR A 251 18.29 -10.49 10.20
C THR A 251 18.94 -11.62 11.00
N GLU A 252 19.86 -12.36 10.38
CA GLU A 252 20.60 -13.47 10.98
C GLU A 252 21.78 -12.99 11.85
N ASP A 253 22.16 -11.72 11.76
CA ASP A 253 23.26 -11.15 12.52
C ASP A 253 22.86 -10.90 13.97
N ILE A 254 23.56 -11.56 14.90
CA ILE A 254 23.31 -11.46 16.35
C ILE A 254 23.63 -10.07 16.93
N SER A 255 24.40 -9.25 16.22
CA SER A 255 24.72 -7.88 16.61
C SER A 255 23.60 -6.89 16.27
N ARG A 256 22.61 -7.31 15.47
CA ARG A 256 21.50 -6.47 15.05
C ARG A 256 20.75 -5.94 16.27
N THR A 257 20.66 -4.62 16.33
CA THR A 257 19.84 -3.92 17.32
C THR A 257 18.53 -3.49 16.67
N TYR A 258 17.43 -3.63 17.40
CA TYR A 258 16.12 -3.20 16.94
C TYR A 258 15.26 -2.75 18.11
N SER A 259 14.24 -1.97 17.79
CA SER A 259 13.14 -1.62 18.68
C SER A 259 11.85 -2.14 18.08
N PHE A 260 11.05 -2.82 18.89
CA PHE A 260 9.70 -3.22 18.54
C PHE A 260 8.76 -2.61 19.57
N ILE A 261 7.90 -1.70 19.12
CA ILE A 261 7.02 -0.91 19.98
C ILE A 261 5.59 -1.23 19.61
N THR A 262 4.76 -1.44 20.62
CA THR A 262 3.32 -1.61 20.49
C THR A 262 2.59 -0.37 21.00
N PHE A 263 1.61 0.10 20.24
CA PHE A 263 0.77 1.24 20.60
C PHE A 263 -0.64 0.77 20.86
N LYS A 264 -1.21 1.16 22.01
CA LYS A 264 -2.59 0.85 22.39
C LYS A 264 -3.29 2.10 22.87
N THR A 265 -4.44 2.41 22.28
CA THR A 265 -5.34 3.46 22.77
C THR A 265 -6.53 2.83 23.46
N ARG A 266 -6.80 3.24 24.69
CA ARG A 266 -8.02 2.87 25.45
C ARG A 266 -8.29 3.92 26.51
N ASN A 267 -9.56 4.17 26.84
CA ASN A 267 -9.95 5.14 27.88
C ASN A 267 -9.31 6.53 27.66
N ASN A 268 -9.28 7.01 26.41
CA ASN A 268 -8.67 8.28 26.00
C ASN A 268 -7.17 8.41 26.33
N LYS A 269 -6.44 7.29 26.41
CA LYS A 269 -4.99 7.27 26.65
C LYS A 269 -4.30 6.38 25.62
N LEU A 270 -3.28 6.94 24.96
CA LEU A 270 -2.34 6.20 24.13
C LEU A 270 -1.17 5.73 25.00
N ILE A 271 -0.87 4.43 24.97
CA ILE A 271 0.21 3.78 25.70
C ILE A 271 1.13 3.11 24.67
N GLY A 272 2.42 3.42 24.74
CA GLY A 272 3.48 2.74 23.99
C GLY A 272 4.31 1.85 24.91
N ASN A 273 4.49 0.57 24.55
CA ASN A 273 5.38 -0.37 25.24
C ASN A 273 6.34 -1.01 24.26
#